data_AF-A0A401U2H3-F1
#
_entry.id   AF-A0A401U2H3-F1
#
_cell.length_a   1.000
_cell.length_b   1.000
_cell.length_c   1.000
_cell.angle_alpha   90.00
_cell.angle_beta   90.00
_cell.angle_gamma   90.00
#
_symmetry.space_group_name_H-M   'P 1'
#
loop_
_entity.id
_entity.type
_entity.pdbx_description
1 polymer ?
#
loop_
_entity_poly.entity_id
_entity_poly.type
_entity_poly.pdbx_seq_one_letter_code
_entity_poly.pdbx_strand_id
1 'polypeptide(L)'
;MKGLPEDPMGLAEQLDQFLGPNTYTWEEMYSIMRALFSSQERQMIRQAALLVWEREGREGGEQKFPLTDPEWDKKTEERRRNMRDMREYWIKGIRHAVPKGNNFTKAFGNHQNPEETPTDFLDRIRKNLQQFAGVDPETDVGQQLTR
;
A
#
# COMPACT_ATOMS: atom_id res chain seq x y z
N MET A 1 -4.03 -1.25 16.39
CA MET A 1 -4.02 -1.27 14.91
C MET A 1 -3.89 -2.73 14.49
N LYS A 2 -4.66 -3.16 13.48
CA LYS A 2 -4.46 -4.45 12.82
C LYS A 2 -3.09 -4.44 12.13
N GLY A 3 -2.38 -5.57 12.12
CA GLY A 3 -1.03 -5.67 11.53
C GLY A 3 -1.03 -5.65 10.01
N LEU A 4 0.14 -5.46 9.38
CA LEU A 4 0.27 -5.44 7.90
C LEU A 4 -0.39 -6.65 7.20
N PRO A 5 -0.32 -7.90 7.71
CA PRO A 5 -0.96 -9.07 7.09
C PRO A 5 -2.49 -9.06 7.14
N GLU A 6 -3.09 -8.32 8.07
CA GLU A 6 -4.53 -8.35 8.34
C GLU A 6 -5.31 -7.36 7.49
N ASP A 7 -4.75 -6.17 7.26
CA ASP A 7 -5.39 -5.10 6.50
C ASP A 7 -4.37 -4.15 5.84
N PRO A 8 -3.64 -4.62 4.82
CA PRO A 8 -2.67 -3.78 4.13
C PRO A 8 -3.32 -2.58 3.41
N MET A 9 -4.58 -2.71 2.96
CA MET A 9 -5.27 -1.62 2.26
C MET A 9 -5.68 -0.51 3.22
N GLY A 10 -6.32 -0.85 4.34
CA GLY A 10 -6.70 0.12 5.36
C GLY A 10 -5.49 0.83 5.97
N LEU A 11 -4.38 0.10 6.19
CA LEU A 11 -3.13 0.72 6.65
C LEU A 11 -2.53 1.67 5.62
N ALA A 12 -2.58 1.32 4.34
CA ALA A 12 -2.12 2.21 3.27
C ALA A 12 -2.98 3.49 3.18
N GLU A 13 -4.31 3.36 3.26
CA GLU A 13 -5.24 4.50 3.26
C GLU A 13 -5.02 5.42 4.47
N GLN A 14 -4.90 4.85 5.68
CA GLN A 14 -4.65 5.63 6.90
C GLN A 14 -3.31 6.37 6.84
N LEU A 15 -2.26 5.70 6.36
CA LEU A 15 -0.95 6.34 6.21
C LEU A 15 -0.98 7.43 5.14
N ASP A 16 -1.62 7.20 3.99
CA ASP A 16 -1.74 8.18 2.92
C ASP A 16 -2.50 9.45 3.39
N GLN A 17 -3.58 9.25 4.15
CA GLN A 17 -4.34 10.35 4.76
C GLN A 17 -3.52 11.12 5.81
N PHE A 18 -2.79 10.41 6.69
CA PHE A 18 -1.92 11.03 7.69
C PHE A 18 -0.82 11.86 7.03
N LEU A 19 -0.16 11.30 6.02
CA LEU A 19 0.93 11.98 5.33
C LEU A 19 0.41 13.20 4.56
N GLY A 20 -0.79 13.10 3.96
CA GLY A 20 -1.37 14.15 3.15
C GLY A 20 -0.45 14.58 2.00
N PRO A 21 -0.60 15.81 1.47
CA PRO A 21 0.22 16.30 0.35
C PRO A 21 1.64 16.74 0.76
N ASN A 22 2.05 16.51 2.01
CA ASN A 22 3.31 17.01 2.55
C ASN A 22 4.51 16.24 1.99
N THR A 23 5.65 16.94 1.91
CA THR A 23 6.94 16.33 1.57
C THR A 23 7.73 16.05 2.83
N TYR A 24 8.01 14.76 3.07
CA TYR A 24 8.78 14.27 4.20
C TYR A 24 10.21 13.96 3.76
N THR A 25 11.18 14.31 4.59
CA THR A 25 12.57 13.88 4.44
C THR A 25 12.69 12.36 4.61
N TRP A 26 13.83 11.80 4.20
CA TRP A 26 14.11 10.38 4.40
C TRP A 26 14.00 9.99 5.88
N GLU A 27 14.61 10.78 6.78
CA GLU A 27 14.60 10.52 8.22
C GLU A 27 13.19 10.57 8.83
N GLU A 28 12.38 11.57 8.46
CA GLU A 28 10.99 11.69 8.93
C GLU A 28 10.16 10.48 8.47
N MET A 29 10.23 10.13 7.19
CA MET A 29 9.52 8.97 6.64
C MET A 29 9.97 7.68 7.32
N TYR A 30 11.27 7.45 7.46
CA TYR A 30 11.78 6.25 8.10
C TYR A 30 11.41 6.17 9.58
N SER A 31 11.31 7.31 10.27
CA SER A 31 10.86 7.36 11.67
C SER A 31 9.39 7.01 11.81
N ILE A 32 8.52 7.52 10.92
CA ILE A 32 7.11 7.13 10.84
C ILE A 32 6.99 5.62 10.58
N MET A 33 7.71 5.11 9.57
CA MET A 33 7.67 3.68 9.23
C MET A 33 8.21 2.80 10.38
N ARG A 34 9.21 3.26 11.13
CA ARG A 34 9.75 2.55 12.30
C ARG A 34 8.76 2.50 13.47
N ALA A 35 7.93 3.51 13.63
CA ALA A 35 6.90 3.54 14.66
C ALA A 35 5.72 2.62 14.32
N LEU A 36 5.41 2.45 13.03
CA LEU A 36 4.21 1.73 12.58
C LEU A 36 4.44 0.25 12.28
N PHE A 37 5.61 -0.12 11.79
CA PHE A 37 5.88 -1.45 11.26
C PHE A 37 7.09 -2.07 11.93
N SER A 38 7.14 -3.40 12.05
CA SER A 38 8.35 -4.14 12.43
C SER A 38 9.44 -4.07 11.36
N SER A 39 10.67 -4.47 11.68
CA SER A 39 11.76 -4.54 10.69
C SER A 39 11.43 -5.46 9.52
N GLN A 40 10.79 -6.59 9.78
CA GLN A 40 10.38 -7.56 8.77
C GLN A 40 9.31 -6.97 7.84
N GLU A 41 8.27 -6.35 8.40
CA GLU A 41 7.22 -5.69 7.62
C GLU A 41 7.79 -4.57 6.75
N ARG A 42 8.69 -3.73 7.28
CA ARG A 42 9.37 -2.69 6.49
C ARG A 42 10.16 -3.27 5.32
N GLN A 43 10.83 -4.41 5.51
CA GLN A 43 11.54 -5.09 4.42
C GLN A 43 10.57 -5.62 3.36
N MET A 44 9.45 -6.23 3.76
CA MET A 44 8.41 -6.70 2.83
C MET A 44 7.84 -5.55 2.01
N ILE A 45 7.49 -4.44 2.68
CA ILE A 45 6.96 -3.23 2.04
C ILE A 45 7.95 -2.68 1.02
N ARG A 46 9.24 -2.58 1.38
CA ARG A 46 10.29 -2.11 0.47
C ARG A 46 10.41 -2.99 -0.77
N GLN A 47 10.44 -4.32 -0.60
CA GLN A 47 10.54 -5.25 -1.71
C GLN A 47 9.33 -5.13 -2.65
N ALA A 48 8.13 -5.00 -2.08
CA ALA A 48 6.93 -4.76 -2.87
C ALA A 48 6.97 -3.41 -3.60
N ALA A 49 7.47 -2.35 -2.97
CA ALA A 49 7.65 -1.04 -3.59
C ALA A 49 8.60 -1.11 -4.80
N LEU A 50 9.71 -1.84 -4.67
CA LEU A 50 10.66 -2.07 -5.76
C LEU A 50 10.05 -2.85 -6.93
N LEU A 51 9.31 -3.92 -6.63
CA LEU A 51 8.62 -4.69 -7.67
C LEU A 51 7.59 -3.84 -8.43
N VAL A 52 6.88 -2.95 -7.73
CA VAL A 52 5.95 -2.01 -8.37
C VAL A 52 6.70 -0.98 -9.23
N TRP A 53 7.82 -0.45 -8.72
CA TRP A 53 8.70 0.47 -9.46
C TRP A 53 9.21 -0.14 -10.77
N GLU A 54 9.70 -1.38 -10.71
CA GLU A 54 10.19 -2.11 -11.89
C GLU A 54 9.07 -2.39 -12.90
N ARG A 55 7.88 -2.80 -12.44
CA ARG A 55 6.72 -3.04 -13.32
C ARG A 55 6.26 -1.78 -14.04
N GLU A 56 6.44 -0.61 -13.43
CA GLU A 56 6.14 0.68 -14.06
C GLU A 56 7.26 1.12 -15.04
N GLY A 57 8.27 0.28 -15.29
CA GLY A 57 9.33 0.53 -16.27
C GLY A 57 10.33 1.61 -15.86
N ARG A 58 10.41 1.90 -14.55
CA ARG A 58 11.30 2.93 -14.02
C ARG A 58 12.66 2.33 -13.64
N GLU A 59 13.74 3.00 -13.99
CA GLU A 59 15.09 2.59 -13.61
C GLU A 59 15.49 3.09 -12.22
N GLY A 60 16.53 2.48 -11.62
CA GLY A 60 17.17 2.99 -10.41
C GLY A 60 16.39 2.80 -9.10
N GLY A 61 15.47 1.84 -9.02
CA GLY A 61 14.61 1.62 -7.84
C GLY A 61 15.37 1.52 -6.52
N GLU A 62 16.48 0.76 -6.49
CA GLU A 62 17.32 0.61 -5.30
C GLU A 62 17.84 1.95 -4.74
N GLN A 63 18.12 2.93 -5.62
CA GLN A 63 18.56 4.28 -5.23
C GLN A 63 17.39 5.12 -4.69
N LYS A 64 16.15 4.81 -5.10
CA LYS A 64 14.93 5.51 -4.67
C LYS A 64 14.34 4.96 -3.38
N PHE A 65 14.75 3.76 -2.96
CA PHE A 65 14.39 3.15 -1.68
C PHE A 65 15.62 2.79 -0.84
N PRO A 66 16.44 3.78 -0.46
CA PRO A 66 17.69 3.51 0.24
C PRO A 66 17.44 3.01 1.68
N LEU A 67 18.27 2.06 2.12
CA LEU A 67 18.23 1.50 3.49
C LEU A 67 18.93 2.41 4.50
N THR A 68 19.78 3.31 4.03
CA THR A 68 20.53 4.31 4.80
C THR A 68 20.16 5.70 4.32
N ASP A 69 20.50 6.72 5.10
CA ASP A 69 20.24 8.12 4.71
C ASP A 69 20.93 8.44 3.37
N PRO A 70 20.16 8.84 2.33
CA PRO A 70 20.72 9.23 1.05
C PRO A 70 21.13 10.71 0.99
N GLU A 71 21.05 11.44 2.10
CA GLU A 71 21.35 12.88 2.22
C GLU A 71 20.51 13.75 1.27
N TRP A 72 19.26 13.33 1.03
CA TRP A 72 18.32 14.13 0.25
C TRP A 72 17.88 15.34 1.06
N ASP A 73 18.22 16.53 0.58
CA ASP A 73 17.71 17.79 1.10
C ASP A 73 16.57 18.34 0.23
N LYS A 74 15.89 19.37 0.74
CA LYS A 74 14.83 20.07 0.02
C LYS A 74 15.37 21.15 -0.92
N LYS A 75 16.66 21.17 -1.28
CA LYS A 75 17.25 22.28 -2.05
C LYS A 75 17.05 22.09 -3.55
N THR A 76 17.22 20.87 -4.05
CA THR A 76 17.08 20.58 -5.49
C THR A 76 15.76 19.89 -5.81
N GLU A 77 15.24 20.14 -7.01
CA GLU A 77 13.99 19.53 -7.44
C GLU A 77 14.10 18.01 -7.61
N GLU A 78 15.27 17.51 -8.00
CA GLU A 78 15.55 16.08 -8.07
C GLU A 78 15.42 15.42 -6.69
N ARG A 79 16.01 16.02 -5.64
CA ARG A 79 15.94 15.48 -4.27
C ARG A 79 14.52 15.55 -3.70
N ARG A 80 13.78 16.63 -3.98
CA ARG A 80 12.34 16.70 -3.65
C ARG A 80 11.51 15.66 -4.38
N ARG A 81 11.84 15.38 -5.66
CA ARG A 81 11.20 14.30 -6.41
C ARG A 81 11.47 12.94 -5.77
N ASN A 82 12.70 12.68 -5.34
CA ASN A 82 13.02 11.45 -4.60
C ASN A 82 12.20 11.30 -3.32
N MET A 83 11.98 12.38 -2.57
CA MET A 83 11.12 12.36 -1.38
C MET A 83 9.65 12.04 -1.71
N ARG A 84 9.12 12.59 -2.82
CA ARG A 84 7.75 12.32 -3.27
C ARG A 84 7.59 10.90 -3.80
N ASP A 85 8.53 10.45 -4.63
CA ASP A 85 8.62 9.06 -5.10
C ASP A 85 8.68 8.10 -3.89
N MET A 86 9.54 8.37 -2.91
CA MET A 86 9.64 7.56 -1.70
C MET A 86 8.29 7.49 -0.96
N ARG A 87 7.61 8.62 -0.72
CA ARG A 87 6.27 8.67 -0.10
C ARG A 87 5.28 7.79 -0.87
N GLU A 88 5.15 8.02 -2.18
CA GLU A 88 4.17 7.32 -3.03
C GLU A 88 4.37 5.81 -3.01
N TYR A 89 5.62 5.36 -3.13
CA TYR A 89 5.91 3.94 -3.24
C TYR A 89 6.01 3.23 -1.91
N TRP A 90 6.19 3.93 -0.78
CA TRP A 90 5.89 3.34 0.53
C TRP A 90 4.41 2.96 0.64
N ILE A 91 3.49 3.83 0.18
CA ILE A 91 2.06 3.52 0.14
C ILE A 91 1.78 2.35 -0.80
N LYS A 92 2.33 2.36 -2.03
CA LYS A 92 2.19 1.22 -2.96
C LYS A 92 2.80 -0.05 -2.36
N GLY A 93 3.97 0.05 -1.74
CA GLY A 93 4.63 -1.06 -1.06
C GLY A 93 3.72 -1.72 -0.03
N ILE A 94 3.03 -0.94 0.82
CA ILE A 94 2.10 -1.46 1.83
C ILE A 94 0.96 -2.23 1.15
N ARG A 95 0.36 -1.68 0.10
CA ARG A 95 -0.72 -2.32 -0.68
C ARG A 95 -0.32 -3.65 -1.32
N HIS A 96 0.97 -3.84 -1.57
CA HIS A 96 1.52 -5.00 -2.30
C HIS A 96 2.43 -5.90 -1.45
N ALA A 97 2.70 -5.55 -0.19
CA ALA A 97 3.62 -6.25 0.70
C ALA A 97 3.15 -7.67 1.05
N VAL A 98 1.84 -7.85 1.16
CA VAL A 98 1.21 -9.12 1.45
C VAL A 98 0.84 -9.77 0.12
N PRO A 99 1.42 -10.95 -0.22
CA PRO A 99 1.03 -11.68 -1.41
C PRO A 99 -0.46 -11.95 -1.37
N LYS A 100 -1.18 -11.36 -2.32
CA LYS A 100 -2.61 -11.60 -2.48
C LYS A 100 -2.75 -13.01 -3.02
N GLY A 101 -3.26 -13.92 -2.19
CA GLY A 101 -3.61 -15.25 -2.66
C GLY A 101 -4.70 -15.17 -3.73
N ASN A 102 -5.10 -16.31 -4.30
CA ASN A 102 -6.33 -16.41 -5.08
C ASN A 102 -7.49 -16.80 -4.16
N ASN A 103 -7.59 -16.17 -2.98
CA ASN A 103 -8.48 -16.60 -1.91
C ASN A 103 -9.85 -15.93 -2.04
N PHE A 104 -10.59 -16.33 -3.08
CA PHE A 104 -11.94 -15.86 -3.34
C PHE A 104 -12.89 -16.15 -2.17
N THR A 105 -12.68 -17.24 -1.43
CA THR A 105 -13.46 -17.56 -0.22
C THR A 105 -13.37 -16.45 0.83
N LYS A 106 -12.17 -15.89 1.08
CA LYS A 106 -12.01 -14.70 1.93
C LYS A 106 -12.48 -13.42 1.24
N ALA A 107 -12.33 -13.32 -0.08
CA ALA A 107 -12.72 -12.15 -0.86
C ALA A 107 -14.23 -11.86 -0.80
N PHE A 108 -15.07 -12.87 -0.97
CA PHE A 108 -16.52 -12.69 -0.87
C PHE A 108 -16.98 -12.52 0.59
N GLY A 109 -16.15 -12.95 1.55
CA GLY A 109 -16.52 -12.97 2.95
C GLY A 109 -17.72 -13.89 3.22
N ASN A 110 -18.11 -13.98 4.48
CA ASN A 110 -19.37 -14.62 4.85
C ASN A 110 -20.57 -13.75 4.43
N HIS A 111 -21.77 -14.29 4.64
CA HIS A 111 -23.06 -13.63 4.41
C HIS A 111 -23.09 -12.20 4.98
N GLN A 112 -23.91 -11.32 4.37
CA GLN A 112 -24.17 -9.99 4.88
C GLN A 112 -24.61 -10.06 6.36
N ASN A 113 -24.00 -9.25 7.22
CA ASN A 113 -24.40 -9.23 8.62
C ASN A 113 -25.81 -8.63 8.76
N PRO A 114 -26.61 -9.02 9.77
CA PRO A 114 -27.97 -8.50 9.94
C PRO A 114 -28.06 -6.98 10.10
N GLU A 115 -26.99 -6.37 10.63
CA GLU A 115 -26.86 -4.94 10.91
C GLU A 115 -26.17 -4.17 9.77
N GLU A 116 -25.58 -4.88 8.79
CA GLU A 116 -24.82 -4.29 7.70
C GLU A 116 -25.75 -3.91 6.55
N THR A 117 -25.64 -2.70 6.01
CA THR A 117 -26.45 -2.33 4.85
C THR A 117 -25.97 -3.07 3.58
N PRO A 118 -26.82 -3.27 2.56
CA PRO A 118 -26.38 -3.88 1.31
C PRO A 118 -25.20 -3.13 0.65
N THR A 119 -25.15 -1.81 0.82
CA THR A 119 -24.04 -0.98 0.31
C THR A 119 -22.75 -1.22 1.07
N ASP A 120 -22.79 -1.25 2.41
CA ASP A 120 -21.60 -1.55 3.23
C ASP A 120 -21.06 -2.96 2.94
N PHE A 121 -21.97 -3.91 2.71
CA PHE A 121 -21.60 -5.28 2.34
C PHE A 121 -20.89 -5.32 0.98
N LEU A 122 -21.39 -4.60 -0.03
CA LEU A 122 -20.74 -4.48 -1.33
C LEU A 122 -19.37 -3.82 -1.23
N ASP A 123 -19.23 -2.75 -0.45
CA ASP A 123 -17.95 -2.08 -0.24
C ASP A 123 -16.94 -2.98 0.48
N ARG A 124 -17.40 -3.81 1.42
CA ARG A 124 -16.59 -4.85 2.05
C ARG A 124 -16.13 -5.90 1.04
N ILE A 125 -16.99 -6.36 0.14
CA ILE A 125 -16.61 -7.32 -0.93
C ILE A 125 -15.57 -6.69 -1.86
N ARG A 126 -15.75 -5.44 -2.30
CA ARG A 126 -14.79 -4.73 -3.16
C ARG A 126 -13.41 -4.63 -2.51
N LYS A 127 -13.35 -4.22 -1.24
CA LYS A 127 -12.11 -4.17 -0.46
C LYS A 127 -11.46 -5.55 -0.34
N ASN A 128 -12.25 -6.57 -0.05
CA ASN A 128 -11.78 -7.93 0.13
C ASN A 128 -11.31 -8.59 -1.19
N LEU A 129 -11.93 -8.31 -2.33
CA LEU A 129 -11.46 -8.74 -3.66
C LEU A 129 -10.08 -8.17 -3.95
N GLN A 130 -9.91 -6.87 -3.70
CA GLN A 130 -8.62 -6.22 -3.86
C GLN A 130 -7.59 -6.75 -2.86
N GLN A 131 -7.98 -7.11 -1.64
CA GLN A 131 -7.07 -7.58 -0.59
C GLN A 131 -6.67 -9.05 -0.73
N PHE A 132 -7.62 -9.94 -0.99
CA PHE A 132 -7.44 -11.40 -0.90
C PHE A 132 -7.41 -12.14 -2.23
N ALA A 133 -7.85 -11.52 -3.33
CA ALA A 133 -7.85 -12.11 -4.67
C ALA A 133 -6.99 -11.30 -5.68
N GLY A 134 -6.53 -10.11 -5.29
CA GLY A 134 -5.76 -9.24 -6.19
C GLY A 134 -6.53 -8.70 -7.37
N VAL A 135 -7.86 -8.79 -7.34
CA VAL A 135 -8.74 -8.26 -8.36
C VAL A 135 -9.08 -6.82 -8.01
N ASP A 136 -8.82 -5.90 -8.93
CA ASP A 136 -9.28 -4.52 -8.81
C ASP A 136 -10.80 -4.48 -9.09
N PRO A 137 -11.64 -4.06 -8.12
CA PRO A 137 -13.09 -4.03 -8.28
C PRO A 137 -13.57 -3.12 -9.42
N GLU A 138 -12.76 -2.16 -9.86
CA GLU A 138 -13.12 -1.23 -10.95
C GLU A 138 -12.85 -1.79 -12.35
N THR A 139 -12.19 -2.94 -12.46
CA THR A 139 -11.99 -3.63 -13.74
C THR A 139 -13.24 -4.40 -14.19
N ASP A 140 -13.35 -4.74 -15.47
CA ASP A 140 -14.45 -5.56 -15.99
C ASP A 140 -14.64 -6.87 -15.21
N VAL A 141 -13.53 -7.51 -14.83
CA VAL A 141 -13.53 -8.74 -14.02
C VAL A 141 -14.03 -8.44 -12.60
N GLY A 142 -13.58 -7.35 -12.00
CA GLY A 142 -14.04 -6.90 -10.68
C GLY A 142 -15.54 -6.63 -10.65
N GLN A 143 -16.04 -5.86 -11.62
CA GLN A 143 -17.46 -5.51 -11.73
C GLN A 143 -18.35 -6.73 -11.98
N GLN A 144 -17.88 -7.73 -12.74
CA GLN A 144 -18.59 -8.99 -12.93
C GLN A 144 -18.69 -9.83 -11.65
N LEU A 145 -17.65 -9.79 -10.80
CA LEU A 145 -17.63 -10.52 -9.54
C LEU A 145 -18.46 -9.86 -8.43
N THR A 146 -18.77 -8.56 -8.55
CA THR A 146 -19.58 -7.80 -7.57
C THR A 146 -21.02 -7.55 -8.03
N ARG A 147 -21.46 -8.20 -9.11
CA ARG A 147 -22.79 -8.03 -9.70
C ARG A 147 -23.88 -8.85 -9.03
#